data_AF-A0A1B1AQC3-F1
#
_entry.id   AF-A0A1B1AQC3-F1
#
_cell.length_a   1.000
_cell.length_b   1.000
_cell.length_c   1.000
_cell.angle_alpha   90.00
_cell.angle_beta   90.00
_cell.angle_gamma   90.00
#
_symmetry.space_group_name_H-M   'P 1'
#
loop_
_entity.id
_entity.type
_entity.pdbx_description
1 polymer ?
#
loop_
_entity_poly.entity_id
_entity_poly.type
_entity_poly.pdbx_seq_one_letter_code
_entity_poly.pdbx_strand_id
1 'polypeptide(L)'
;MKEDNDVRRIFLLNPDPRLIRQAALADVQVRSIRVDMTDESALRVALAQAAEAGLCVNPARALRVLSDPTAVQRLVRDNRLSPGGTEAAPGRPRLTVETLSVHGMHQAVGITARTPYGLLHPAPLTDDTAAEVRAVVTALLDLAGYQYGPAHAEVTLAPGGPVITGCRTGLGDDPVPELLKAAGGFDLAAGAIEVLAGRLVHAARPNRFAAAAVLAPPWLLESAEVGVLPHVGFVAPPEAPRPGHLVVHADSPEVAARRVASLRSLVVGDDR
;
A
#
# COMPACT_ATOMS: atom_id res chain seq x y z
N MET A 1 -6.93 42.55 -2.23
CA MET A 1 -6.32 41.23 -1.95
C MET A 1 -7.46 40.27 -1.70
N LYS A 2 -7.82 39.44 -2.69
CA LYS A 2 -8.67 38.28 -2.43
C LYS A 2 -7.76 37.24 -1.79
N GLU A 3 -7.94 36.99 -0.50
CA GLU A 3 -7.47 35.74 0.10
C GLU A 3 -8.24 34.63 -0.63
N ASP A 4 -7.59 34.05 -1.64
CA ASP A 4 -8.05 32.83 -2.26
C ASP A 4 -7.81 31.75 -1.22
N ASN A 5 -8.79 31.59 -0.33
CA ASN A 5 -8.82 30.53 0.64
C ASN A 5 -9.10 29.25 -0.16
N ASP A 6 -8.05 28.71 -0.78
CA ASP A 6 -8.10 27.51 -1.62
C ASP A 6 -8.31 26.30 -0.71
N VAL A 7 -9.57 26.15 -0.27
CA VAL A 7 -9.99 25.07 0.60
C VAL A 7 -9.83 23.77 -0.19
N ARG A 8 -8.79 23.01 0.16
CA ARG A 8 -8.49 21.72 -0.44
C ARG A 8 -9.64 20.76 -0.18
N ARG A 9 -10.15 20.14 -1.25
CA ARG A 9 -11.25 19.16 -1.21
C ARG A 9 -10.84 17.89 -1.91
N ILE A 10 -11.23 16.75 -1.34
CA ILE A 10 -11.00 15.43 -1.94
C ILE A 10 -12.28 14.61 -1.98
N PHE A 11 -12.31 13.61 -2.86
CA PHE A 11 -13.35 12.60 -2.91
C PHE A 11 -12.82 11.24 -2.45
N LEU A 12 -13.54 10.58 -1.54
CA LEU A 12 -13.24 9.23 -1.08
C LEU A 12 -14.42 8.28 -1.33
N LEU A 13 -14.22 7.31 -2.23
CA LEU A 13 -15.12 6.19 -2.40
C LEU A 13 -14.77 5.10 -1.38
N ASN A 14 -15.76 4.59 -0.65
CA ASN A 14 -15.59 3.56 0.38
C ASN A 14 -14.42 3.91 1.33
N PRO A 15 -14.54 5.03 2.08
CA PRO A 15 -13.40 5.68 2.72
C PRO A 15 -12.69 4.79 3.73
N ASP A 16 -11.37 4.67 3.58
CA ASP A 16 -10.47 4.13 4.60
C ASP A 16 -10.39 5.11 5.79
N PRO A 17 -10.63 4.65 7.03
CA PRO A 17 -10.54 5.50 8.22
C PRO A 17 -9.20 6.23 8.38
N ARG A 18 -8.09 5.63 7.90
CA ARG A 18 -6.75 6.23 7.92
C ARG A 18 -6.70 7.49 7.05
N LEU A 19 -7.34 7.46 5.87
CA LEU A 19 -7.42 8.63 4.99
C LEU A 19 -8.33 9.72 5.56
N ILE A 20 -9.43 9.36 6.21
CA ILE A 20 -10.30 10.33 6.90
C ILE A 20 -9.52 11.06 8.01
N ARG A 21 -8.81 10.32 8.85
CA ARG A 21 -7.96 10.89 9.91
C ARG A 21 -6.89 11.80 9.31
N GLN A 22 -6.21 11.35 8.27
CA GLN A 22 -5.15 12.12 7.63
C GLN A 22 -5.66 13.40 6.97
N ALA A 23 -6.82 13.36 6.31
CA ALA A 23 -7.45 14.53 5.74
C ALA A 23 -7.79 15.58 6.81
N ALA A 24 -8.31 15.14 7.97
CA ALA A 24 -8.60 16.03 9.10
C ALA A 24 -7.32 16.68 9.65
N LEU A 25 -6.22 15.93 9.79
CA LEU A 25 -4.92 16.48 10.21
C LEU A 25 -4.36 17.50 9.21
N ALA A 26 -4.67 17.33 7.92
CA ALA A 26 -4.23 18.20 6.84
C ALA A 26 -5.21 19.37 6.57
N ASP A 27 -6.29 19.52 7.34
CA ASP A 27 -7.35 20.51 7.07
C ASP A 27 -7.90 20.43 5.64
N VAL A 28 -8.11 19.20 5.15
CA VAL A 28 -8.67 18.90 3.83
C VAL A 28 -10.13 18.48 3.98
N GLN A 29 -11.02 19.15 3.28
CA GLN A 29 -12.44 18.80 3.26
C GLN A 29 -12.66 17.50 2.49
N VAL A 30 -13.37 16.56 3.12
CA VAL A 30 -13.66 15.25 2.53
C VAL A 30 -15.12 15.18 2.09
N ARG A 31 -15.35 14.89 0.81
CA ARG A 31 -16.61 14.33 0.34
C ARG A 31 -16.45 12.83 0.19
N SER A 32 -17.22 12.04 0.93
CA SER A 32 -17.13 10.59 0.85
C SER A 32 -18.47 9.92 0.64
N ILE A 33 -18.46 8.76 0.00
CA ILE A 33 -19.64 7.93 -0.20
C ILE A 33 -19.27 6.45 -0.10
N ARG A 34 -20.20 5.63 0.38
CA ARG A 34 -20.11 4.17 0.33
C ARG A 34 -20.98 3.63 -0.79
N VAL A 35 -20.39 2.88 -1.71
CA VAL A 35 -21.08 2.30 -2.87
C VAL A 35 -20.48 0.92 -3.14
N ASP A 36 -21.35 -0.06 -3.42
CA ASP A 36 -20.92 -1.35 -3.93
C ASP A 36 -20.28 -1.16 -5.31
N MET A 37 -19.01 -1.51 -5.48
CA MET A 37 -18.31 -1.32 -6.76
C MET A 37 -18.91 -2.19 -7.88
N THR A 38 -19.68 -3.23 -7.55
CA THR A 38 -20.39 -4.07 -8.53
C THR A 38 -21.66 -3.41 -9.07
N ASP A 39 -22.24 -2.43 -8.35
CA ASP A 39 -23.35 -1.60 -8.84
C ASP A 39 -22.81 -0.47 -9.72
N GLU A 40 -22.78 -0.74 -11.03
CA GLU A 40 -22.24 0.19 -12.02
C GLU A 40 -23.03 1.50 -12.11
N SER A 41 -24.34 1.44 -11.95
CA SER A 41 -25.21 2.60 -12.06
C SER A 41 -24.99 3.55 -10.88
N ALA A 42 -25.00 3.02 -9.66
CA ALA A 42 -24.73 3.81 -8.45
C ALA A 42 -23.33 4.42 -8.48
N LEU A 43 -22.33 3.63 -8.91
CA LEU A 43 -20.95 4.09 -9.01
C LEU A 43 -20.81 5.24 -10.02
N ARG A 44 -21.40 5.13 -11.22
CA ARG A 44 -21.36 6.19 -12.24
C ARG A 44 -22.00 7.49 -11.75
N VAL A 45 -23.16 7.41 -11.08
CA VAL A 45 -23.85 8.58 -10.54
C VAL A 45 -22.99 9.29 -9.49
N ALA A 46 -22.44 8.53 -8.53
CA ALA A 46 -21.60 9.08 -7.48
C ALA A 46 -20.35 9.79 -8.02
N LEU A 47 -19.69 9.17 -9.01
CA LEU A 47 -18.48 9.72 -9.62
C LEU A 47 -18.79 10.96 -10.48
N ALA A 48 -19.90 10.96 -11.22
CA ALA A 48 -20.32 12.12 -12.00
C ALA A 48 -20.58 13.35 -11.10
N GLN A 49 -21.31 13.16 -10.00
CA GLN A 49 -21.58 14.24 -9.04
C GLN A 49 -20.33 14.78 -8.35
N ALA A 50 -19.32 13.93 -8.15
CA ALA A 50 -18.04 14.35 -7.59
C ALA A 50 -17.19 15.09 -8.64
N ALA A 51 -17.17 14.61 -9.89
CA ALA A 51 -16.50 15.28 -11.01
C ALA A 51 -17.11 16.67 -11.30
N GLU A 52 -18.43 16.80 -11.31
CA GLU A 52 -19.16 18.07 -11.47
C GLU A 52 -18.80 19.07 -10.36
N ALA A 53 -18.44 18.58 -9.17
CA ALA A 53 -17.96 19.39 -8.06
C ALA A 53 -16.45 19.72 -8.14
N GLY A 54 -15.79 19.38 -9.25
CA GLY A 54 -14.36 19.62 -9.48
C GLY A 54 -13.42 18.70 -8.70
N LEU A 55 -13.92 17.58 -8.16
CA LEU A 55 -13.11 16.65 -7.39
C LEU A 55 -12.35 15.69 -8.32
N CYS A 56 -11.13 15.34 -7.92
CA CYS A 56 -10.33 14.32 -8.60
C CYS A 56 -10.98 12.93 -8.39
N VAL A 57 -11.46 12.33 -9.48
CA VAL A 57 -12.13 11.02 -9.44
C VAL A 57 -11.57 10.07 -10.49
N ASN A 58 -11.65 8.77 -10.19
CA ASN A 58 -11.29 7.72 -11.14
C ASN A 58 -12.49 7.35 -12.02
N PRO A 59 -12.26 6.90 -13.28
CA PRO A 59 -13.32 6.32 -14.10
C PRO A 59 -13.94 5.09 -13.43
N ALA A 60 -15.27 4.93 -13.56
CA ALA A 60 -15.99 3.79 -12.98
C ALA A 60 -15.41 2.44 -13.44
N ARG A 61 -14.98 2.34 -14.70
CA ARG A 61 -14.32 1.16 -15.27
C ARG A 61 -13.05 0.78 -14.48
N ALA A 62 -12.20 1.75 -14.17
CA ALA A 62 -10.94 1.50 -13.47
C ALA A 62 -11.19 0.91 -12.09
N LEU A 63 -12.13 1.51 -11.34
CA LEU A 63 -12.51 1.06 -10.00
C LEU A 63 -13.13 -0.34 -10.03
N ARG A 64 -14.02 -0.62 -11.00
CA ARG A 64 -14.62 -1.94 -11.19
C ARG A 64 -13.57 -3.01 -11.48
N VAL A 65 -12.72 -2.77 -12.47
CA VAL A 65 -11.66 -3.73 -12.85
C VAL A 65 -10.74 -4.02 -11.66
N LEU A 66 -10.29 -2.98 -10.95
CA LEU A 66 -9.37 -3.13 -9.81
C LEU A 66 -10.06 -3.62 -8.52
N SER A 67 -11.40 -3.73 -8.51
CA SER A 67 -12.15 -4.35 -7.41
C SER A 67 -12.39 -5.85 -7.61
N ASP A 68 -12.20 -6.36 -8.83
CA ASP A 68 -12.41 -7.76 -9.19
C ASP A 68 -11.06 -8.43 -9.52
N PRO A 69 -10.53 -9.30 -8.65
CA PRO A 69 -9.28 -10.03 -8.92
C PRO A 69 -9.30 -10.80 -10.24
N THR A 70 -10.46 -11.32 -10.66
CA THR A 70 -10.60 -12.04 -11.94
C THR A 70 -10.51 -11.08 -13.12
N ALA A 71 -11.06 -9.88 -13.01
CA ALA A 71 -10.90 -8.84 -14.04
C ALA A 71 -9.44 -8.36 -14.14
N VAL A 72 -8.75 -8.18 -13.02
CA VAL A 72 -7.32 -7.87 -12.99
C VAL A 72 -6.52 -8.95 -13.70
N GLN A 73 -6.74 -10.23 -13.36
CA GLN A 73 -6.00 -11.34 -13.97
C GLN A 73 -6.27 -11.46 -15.47
N ARG A 74 -7.51 -11.23 -15.92
CA ARG A 74 -7.83 -11.14 -17.36
C ARG A 74 -7.07 -10.00 -18.03
N LEU A 75 -7.06 -8.80 -17.44
CA LEU A 75 -6.36 -7.64 -17.99
C LEU A 75 -4.85 -7.89 -18.11
N VAL A 76 -4.23 -8.48 -17.08
CA VAL A 76 -2.81 -8.86 -17.07
C VAL A 76 -2.50 -9.86 -18.18
N ARG A 77 -3.30 -10.92 -18.31
CA ARG A 77 -3.11 -11.97 -19.31
C ARG A 77 -3.28 -11.45 -20.73
N ASP A 78 -4.37 -10.75 -21.00
CA ASP A 78 -4.75 -10.30 -22.34
C ASP A 78 -3.76 -9.25 -22.89
N ASN A 79 -3.02 -8.56 -22.01
CA ASN A 79 -1.99 -7.58 -22.36
C ASN A 79 -0.55 -8.05 -22.11
N ARG A 80 -0.34 -9.31 -21.72
CA ARG A 80 0.99 -9.91 -21.48
C ARG A 80 1.87 -9.10 -20.51
N LEU A 81 1.27 -8.56 -19.45
CA LEU A 81 1.98 -7.70 -18.48
C LEU A 81 2.93 -8.46 -17.54
N SER A 82 2.79 -9.78 -17.46
CA SER A 82 3.62 -10.65 -16.61
C SER A 82 4.63 -11.39 -17.49
N PRO A 83 5.86 -10.86 -17.70
CA PRO A 83 6.90 -11.55 -18.48
C PRO A 83 7.26 -12.92 -17.87
N GLY A 84 7.10 -13.08 -16.55
CA GLY A 84 7.29 -14.34 -15.85
C GLY A 84 6.20 -15.40 -16.09
N GLY A 85 5.19 -15.11 -16.92
CA GLY A 85 4.09 -16.02 -17.24
C GLY A 85 2.83 -15.77 -16.41
N THR A 86 1.93 -16.76 -16.37
CA THR A 86 0.59 -16.64 -15.77
C THR A 86 0.48 -17.20 -14.36
N GLU A 87 1.49 -17.91 -13.85
CA GLU A 87 1.42 -18.57 -12.54
C GLU A 87 2.57 -18.17 -11.62
N ALA A 88 2.22 -17.80 -10.39
CA ALA A 88 3.14 -17.65 -9.30
C ALA A 88 3.58 -19.04 -8.80
N ALA A 89 4.84 -19.41 -9.02
CA ALA A 89 5.36 -20.67 -8.50
C ALA A 89 5.50 -20.61 -6.95
N PRO A 90 5.21 -21.71 -6.23
CA PRO A 90 5.45 -21.80 -4.79
C PRO A 90 6.91 -21.51 -4.43
N GLY A 91 7.13 -20.93 -3.24
CA GLY A 91 8.49 -20.63 -2.73
C GLY A 91 9.19 -19.46 -3.41
N ARG A 92 8.53 -18.74 -4.33
CA ARG A 92 9.08 -17.53 -4.96
C ARG A 92 8.93 -16.29 -4.08
N PRO A 93 9.84 -15.30 -4.20
CA PRO A 93 9.69 -14.02 -3.52
C PRO A 93 8.36 -13.36 -3.89
N ARG A 94 7.56 -13.05 -2.87
CA ARG A 94 6.32 -12.28 -3.01
C ARG A 94 6.56 -10.86 -2.57
N LEU A 95 6.10 -9.93 -3.36
CA LEU A 95 6.25 -8.50 -3.18
C LEU A 95 4.87 -7.85 -3.12
N THR A 96 4.80 -6.73 -2.42
CA THR A 96 3.74 -5.74 -2.60
C THR A 96 4.34 -4.44 -3.11
N VAL A 97 3.59 -3.73 -3.94
CA VAL A 97 3.99 -2.45 -4.50
C VAL A 97 2.91 -1.43 -4.17
N GLU A 98 3.29 -0.42 -3.38
CA GLU A 98 2.44 0.73 -3.12
C GLU A 98 2.68 1.77 -4.21
N THR A 99 1.59 2.30 -4.77
CA THR A 99 1.62 3.34 -5.79
C THR A 99 0.77 4.52 -5.38
N LEU A 100 1.16 5.71 -5.83
CA LEU A 100 0.34 6.91 -5.80
C LEU A 100 0.17 7.43 -7.23
N SER A 101 -1.06 7.78 -7.58
CA SER A 101 -1.42 8.21 -8.93
C SER A 101 -2.03 9.60 -8.92
N VAL A 102 -1.62 10.46 -9.85
CA VAL A 102 -2.25 11.77 -10.08
C VAL A 102 -2.29 12.06 -11.57
N HIS A 103 -3.46 12.41 -12.11
CA HIS A 103 -3.66 12.61 -13.55
C HIS A 103 -3.16 11.44 -14.42
N GLY A 104 -3.29 10.20 -13.92
CA GLY A 104 -2.79 8.99 -14.60
C GLY A 104 -1.27 8.83 -14.55
N MET A 105 -0.53 9.74 -13.92
CA MET A 105 0.90 9.53 -13.65
C MET A 105 1.04 8.63 -12.42
N HIS A 106 1.49 7.40 -12.64
CA HIS A 106 1.65 6.39 -11.61
C HIS A 106 3.08 6.37 -11.07
N GLN A 107 3.25 6.63 -9.77
CA GLN A 107 4.54 6.48 -9.10
C GLN A 107 4.48 5.32 -8.10
N ALA A 108 5.37 4.34 -8.25
CA ALA A 108 5.63 3.38 -7.19
C ALA A 108 6.41 4.05 -6.06
N VAL A 109 5.81 4.08 -4.87
CA VAL A 109 6.36 4.76 -3.68
C VAL A 109 7.02 3.78 -2.69
N GLY A 110 6.77 2.49 -2.84
CA GLY A 110 7.47 1.46 -2.07
C GLY A 110 7.29 0.07 -2.65
N ILE A 111 8.34 -0.76 -2.52
CA ILE A 111 8.28 -2.20 -2.81
C ILE A 111 8.64 -2.92 -1.50
N THR A 112 7.76 -3.81 -1.04
CA THR A 112 7.90 -4.52 0.23
C THR A 112 7.92 -6.01 -0.04
N ALA A 113 8.91 -6.72 0.50
CA ALA A 113 9.03 -8.17 0.37
C ALA A 113 8.30 -8.89 1.50
N ARG A 114 7.61 -9.98 1.16
CA ARG A 114 7.19 -11.00 2.13
C ARG A 114 8.36 -11.96 2.35
N THR A 115 8.75 -12.15 3.60
CA THR A 115 9.90 -12.95 4.04
C THR A 115 9.46 -13.98 5.08
N PRO A 116 10.28 -15.01 5.38
CA PRO A 116 9.94 -15.99 6.42
C PRO A 116 9.72 -15.38 7.82
N TYR A 117 10.37 -14.26 8.12
CA TYR A 117 10.26 -13.60 9.43
C TYR A 117 9.17 -12.51 9.47
N GLY A 118 8.57 -12.15 8.34
CA GLY A 118 7.55 -11.11 8.25
C GLY A 118 7.65 -10.30 6.96
N LEU A 119 7.44 -9.00 7.05
CA LEU A 119 7.61 -8.08 5.90
C LEU A 119 8.93 -7.33 6.01
N LEU A 120 9.54 -7.01 4.87
CA LEU A 120 10.78 -6.22 4.79
C LEU A 120 10.63 -5.14 3.72
N HIS A 121 10.94 -3.90 4.08
CA HIS A 121 10.95 -2.75 3.18
C HIS A 121 12.25 -1.95 3.33
N PRO A 122 12.89 -1.49 2.25
CA PRO A 122 12.62 -1.87 0.87
C PRO A 122 12.88 -3.36 0.65
N ALA A 123 12.23 -3.94 -0.36
CA ALA A 123 12.56 -5.27 -0.83
C ALA A 123 14.04 -5.30 -1.30
N PRO A 124 14.84 -6.30 -0.90
CA PRO A 124 16.25 -6.40 -1.26
C PRO A 124 16.40 -6.90 -2.70
N LEU A 125 16.13 -6.02 -3.65
CA LEU A 125 16.16 -6.29 -5.09
C LEU A 125 17.34 -5.57 -5.74
N THR A 126 17.77 -6.06 -6.91
CA THR A 126 18.62 -5.26 -7.81
C THR A 126 17.82 -4.09 -8.38
N ASP A 127 18.51 -3.05 -8.83
CA ASP A 127 17.85 -1.88 -9.43
C ASP A 127 17.05 -2.26 -10.68
N ASP A 128 17.55 -3.18 -11.50
CA ASP A 128 16.89 -3.69 -12.70
C ASP A 128 15.60 -4.42 -12.36
N THR A 129 15.63 -5.38 -11.42
CA THR A 129 14.42 -6.11 -11.00
C THR A 129 13.42 -5.16 -10.36
N ALA A 130 13.86 -4.18 -9.56
CA ALA A 130 12.97 -3.18 -8.99
C ALA A 130 12.35 -2.31 -10.09
N ALA A 131 13.10 -1.95 -11.14
CA ALA A 131 12.58 -1.19 -12.28
C ALA A 131 11.54 -1.99 -13.09
N GLU A 132 11.78 -3.27 -13.36
CA GLU A 132 10.82 -4.16 -14.03
C GLU A 132 9.52 -4.29 -13.23
N VAL A 133 9.61 -4.51 -11.91
CA VAL A 133 8.45 -4.57 -11.01
C VAL A 133 7.64 -3.28 -11.06
N ARG A 134 8.30 -2.11 -11.02
CA ARG A 134 7.60 -0.82 -11.14
C ARG A 134 6.91 -0.71 -12.49
N ALA A 135 7.60 -1.04 -13.58
CA ALA A 135 7.08 -0.90 -14.93
C ALA A 135 5.81 -1.74 -15.17
N VAL A 136 5.79 -3.01 -14.75
CA VAL A 136 4.60 -3.86 -14.94
C VAL A 136 3.42 -3.38 -14.12
N VAL A 137 3.66 -2.90 -12.90
CA VAL A 137 2.60 -2.38 -12.02
C VAL A 137 2.02 -1.06 -12.57
N THR A 138 2.87 -0.12 -13.01
CA THR A 138 2.38 1.14 -13.59
C THR A 138 1.63 0.89 -14.90
N ALA A 139 2.11 -0.03 -15.75
CA ALA A 139 1.42 -0.39 -16.98
C ALA A 139 0.03 -1.02 -16.74
N LEU A 140 -0.14 -1.78 -15.65
CA LEU A 140 -1.46 -2.28 -15.26
C LEU A 140 -2.42 -1.14 -14.90
N LEU A 141 -1.95 -0.14 -14.16
CA LEU A 141 -2.76 1.01 -13.77
C LEU A 141 -3.13 1.88 -14.98
N ASP A 142 -2.20 2.06 -15.92
CA ASP A 142 -2.45 2.74 -17.21
C ASP A 142 -3.58 2.02 -17.99
N LEU A 143 -3.49 0.70 -18.14
CA LEU A 143 -4.48 -0.11 -18.85
C LEU A 143 -5.86 -0.15 -18.16
N ALA A 144 -5.87 -0.12 -16.82
CA ALA A 144 -7.10 0.02 -16.05
C ALA A 144 -7.74 1.40 -16.26
N GLY A 145 -6.94 2.41 -16.64
CA GLY A 145 -7.35 3.81 -16.72
C GLY A 145 -7.45 4.45 -15.33
N TYR A 146 -6.64 4.00 -14.38
CA TYR A 146 -6.57 4.59 -13.04
C TYR A 146 -5.97 6.00 -13.14
N GLN A 147 -6.40 6.93 -12.30
CA GLN A 147 -6.08 8.35 -12.44
C GLN A 147 -5.58 8.98 -11.13
N TYR A 148 -6.25 8.72 -10.01
CA TYR A 148 -6.00 9.41 -8.75
C TYR A 148 -6.00 8.46 -7.56
N GLY A 149 -5.08 8.68 -6.62
CA GLY A 149 -5.07 8.01 -5.33
C GLY A 149 -4.11 6.83 -5.22
N PRO A 150 -4.15 6.14 -4.07
CA PRO A 150 -3.28 5.01 -3.79
C PRO A 150 -3.79 3.72 -4.45
N ALA A 151 -2.87 2.87 -4.88
CA ALA A 151 -3.17 1.48 -5.22
C ALA A 151 -2.09 0.53 -4.71
N HIS A 152 -2.53 -0.68 -4.38
CA HIS A 152 -1.72 -1.78 -3.87
C HIS A 152 -1.71 -2.91 -4.89
N ALA A 153 -0.52 -3.27 -5.34
CA ALA A 153 -0.32 -4.42 -6.23
C ALA A 153 0.45 -5.53 -5.52
N GLU A 154 0.09 -6.77 -5.80
CA GLU A 154 0.82 -7.96 -5.38
C GLU A 154 1.55 -8.56 -6.58
N VAL A 155 2.83 -8.88 -6.39
CA VAL A 155 3.73 -9.38 -7.43
C VAL A 155 4.49 -10.58 -6.91
N THR A 156 4.64 -11.61 -7.73
CA THR A 156 5.57 -12.73 -7.47
C THR A 156 6.72 -12.66 -8.46
N LEU A 157 7.97 -12.81 -7.98
CA LEU A 157 9.14 -12.88 -8.85
C LEU A 157 9.34 -14.31 -9.37
N ALA A 158 8.99 -14.54 -10.63
CA ALA A 158 9.26 -15.79 -11.33
C ALA A 158 10.63 -15.73 -12.04
N PRO A 159 11.21 -16.87 -12.46
CA PRO A 159 12.48 -16.88 -13.20
C PRO A 159 12.47 -16.03 -14.49
N GLY A 160 11.32 -15.90 -15.14
CA GLY A 160 11.13 -15.08 -16.35
C GLY A 160 10.77 -13.62 -16.08
N GLY A 161 10.78 -13.17 -14.83
CA GLY A 161 10.44 -11.80 -14.45
C GLY A 161 9.22 -11.70 -13.51
N PRO A 162 8.76 -10.48 -13.20
CA PRO A 162 7.64 -10.25 -12.30
C PRO A 162 6.33 -10.79 -12.89
N VAL A 163 5.49 -11.33 -12.01
CA VAL A 163 4.12 -11.79 -12.31
C VAL A 163 3.15 -11.08 -11.38
N ILE A 164 2.22 -10.32 -11.93
CA ILE A 164 1.20 -9.64 -11.13
C ILE A 164 0.16 -10.66 -10.67
N THR A 165 0.02 -10.83 -9.35
CA THR A 165 -0.94 -11.76 -8.73
C THR A 165 -2.22 -11.06 -8.26
N GLY A 166 -2.18 -9.75 -8.09
CA GLY A 166 -3.36 -8.96 -7.73
C GLY A 166 -3.09 -7.47 -7.77
N CYS A 167 -4.15 -6.68 -7.83
CA CYS A 167 -4.09 -5.23 -7.69
C CYS A 167 -5.43 -4.72 -7.20
N ARG A 168 -5.42 -3.75 -6.29
CA ARG A 168 -6.62 -3.09 -5.78
C ARG A 168 -6.37 -1.61 -5.51
N THR A 169 -7.43 -0.81 -5.58
CA THR A 169 -7.37 0.60 -5.18
C THR A 169 -7.39 0.75 -3.66
N GLY A 170 -6.83 1.84 -3.15
CA GLY A 170 -6.70 2.09 -1.71
C GLY A 170 -5.28 1.87 -1.18
N LEU A 171 -5.09 2.18 0.09
CA LEU A 171 -3.84 1.98 0.80
C LEU A 171 -3.51 0.48 0.92
N GLY A 172 -2.21 0.15 0.97
CA GLY A 172 -1.74 -1.14 1.44
C GLY A 172 -2.27 -1.47 2.84
N ASP A 173 -2.39 -2.77 3.11
CA ASP A 173 -2.78 -3.24 4.43
C ASP A 173 -1.66 -3.00 5.44
N ASP A 174 -2.02 -2.84 6.71
CA ASP A 174 -1.01 -2.75 7.77
C ASP A 174 -0.20 -4.06 7.82
N PRO A 175 1.13 -3.99 8.07
CA PRO A 175 1.91 -2.84 8.50
C PRO A 175 2.62 -2.05 7.37
N VAL A 176 2.19 -2.18 6.11
CA VAL A 176 2.92 -1.60 4.97
C VAL A 176 3.10 -0.07 5.06
N PRO A 177 2.09 0.75 5.42
CA PRO A 177 2.29 2.19 5.56
C PRO A 177 3.38 2.56 6.58
N GLU A 178 3.41 1.86 7.72
CA GLU A 178 4.41 2.11 8.77
C GLU A 178 5.82 1.65 8.37
N LEU A 179 5.94 0.63 7.52
CA LEU A 179 7.21 0.23 6.93
C LEU A 179 7.82 1.33 6.04
N LEU A 180 7.01 1.97 5.20
CA LEU A 180 7.46 3.06 4.33
C LEU A 180 7.92 4.27 5.15
N LYS A 181 7.16 4.60 6.21
CA LYS A 181 7.50 5.66 7.15
C LYS A 181 8.79 5.34 7.91
N ALA A 182 8.96 4.10 8.37
CA ALA A 182 10.14 3.69 9.10
C ALA A 182 11.41 3.65 8.23
N ALA A 183 11.32 3.21 6.98
CA ALA A 183 12.49 3.05 6.12
C ALA A 183 12.98 4.37 5.48
N GLY A 184 12.06 5.30 5.20
CA GLY A 184 12.38 6.52 4.44
C GLY A 184 11.63 7.78 4.88
N GLY A 185 10.82 7.71 5.94
CA GLY A 185 9.99 8.83 6.39
C GLY A 185 8.78 9.11 5.49
N PHE A 186 8.47 8.23 4.53
CA PHE A 186 7.36 8.46 3.61
C PHE A 186 6.01 8.10 4.26
N ASP A 187 5.18 9.10 4.51
CA ASP A 187 3.82 8.90 5.01
C ASP A 187 2.85 8.64 3.84
N LEU A 188 2.52 7.36 3.65
CA LEU A 188 1.70 6.93 2.51
C LEU A 188 0.29 7.54 2.53
N ALA A 189 -0.32 7.68 3.72
CA ALA A 189 -1.63 8.29 3.85
C ALA A 189 -1.56 9.79 3.51
N ALA A 190 -0.55 10.51 4.00
CA ALA A 190 -0.36 11.91 3.66
C ALA A 190 -0.16 12.10 2.14
N GLY A 191 0.68 11.27 1.52
CA GLY A 191 0.88 11.29 0.07
C GLY A 191 -0.42 10.99 -0.70
N ALA A 192 -1.23 10.05 -0.22
CA ALA A 192 -2.54 9.76 -0.80
C ALA A 192 -3.48 10.97 -0.78
N ILE A 193 -3.53 11.74 0.32
CA ILE A 193 -4.32 12.97 0.39
C ILE A 193 -3.88 14.00 -0.65
N GLU A 194 -2.57 14.16 -0.83
CA GLU A 194 -2.02 15.12 -1.80
C GLU A 194 -2.40 14.74 -3.24
N VAL A 195 -2.26 13.47 -3.64
CA VAL A 195 -2.62 13.05 -5.01
C VAL A 195 -4.13 13.04 -5.26
N LEU A 196 -4.95 12.76 -4.24
CA LEU A 196 -6.40 12.88 -4.31
C LEU A 196 -6.87 14.35 -4.37
N ALA A 197 -6.01 15.28 -3.95
CA ALA A 197 -6.18 16.71 -4.15
C ALA A 197 -5.56 17.20 -5.47
N GLY A 198 -5.18 16.30 -6.38
CA GLY A 198 -4.60 16.64 -7.69
C GLY A 198 -3.13 17.10 -7.64
N ARG A 199 -2.42 16.89 -6.53
CA ARG A 199 -1.03 17.34 -6.38
C ARG A 199 -0.04 16.19 -6.49
N LEU A 200 1.05 16.44 -7.21
CA LEU A 200 2.13 15.48 -7.36
C LEU A 200 2.89 15.31 -6.05
N VAL A 201 3.20 14.06 -5.71
CA VAL A 201 4.05 13.69 -4.59
C VAL A 201 5.30 13.04 -5.15
N HIS A 202 6.43 13.25 -4.49
CA HIS A 202 7.66 12.53 -4.78
C HIS A 202 7.90 11.49 -3.70
N ALA A 203 8.02 10.22 -4.11
CA ALA A 203 8.45 9.15 -3.22
C ALA A 203 9.77 9.50 -2.52
N ALA A 204 9.82 9.32 -1.20
CA ALA A 204 11.08 9.41 -0.48
C ALA A 204 11.93 8.18 -0.79
N ARG A 205 13.25 8.37 -0.95
CA ARG A 205 14.18 7.24 -1.07
C ARG A 205 14.40 6.64 0.31
N PRO A 206 14.12 5.33 0.52
CA PRO A 206 14.48 4.66 1.77
C PRO A 206 15.98 4.79 2.04
N ASN A 207 16.36 5.07 3.28
CA ASN A 207 17.75 5.21 3.70
C ASN A 207 18.22 4.08 4.62
N ARG A 208 17.32 3.17 4.97
CA ARG A 208 17.56 1.98 5.79
C ARG A 208 16.49 0.93 5.51
N PHE A 209 16.63 -0.25 6.09
CA PHE A 209 15.58 -1.25 6.10
C PHE A 209 14.63 -1.03 7.28
N ALA A 210 13.38 -1.42 7.09
CA ALA A 210 12.39 -1.63 8.12
C ALA A 210 11.79 -3.02 7.94
N ALA A 211 11.58 -3.73 9.03
CA ALA A 211 10.93 -5.03 9.03
C ALA A 211 9.75 -5.04 9.99
N ALA A 212 8.71 -5.78 9.63
CA ALA A 212 7.52 -5.88 10.45
C ALA A 212 7.15 -7.33 10.72
N ALA A 213 6.82 -7.61 11.97
CA ALA A 213 6.30 -8.88 12.42
C ALA A 213 4.79 -8.74 12.66
N VAL A 214 3.99 -9.59 12.03
CA VAL A 214 2.56 -9.72 12.32
C VAL A 214 2.42 -10.89 13.29
N LEU A 215 1.89 -10.62 14.47
CA LEU A 215 1.90 -11.53 15.62
C LEU A 215 0.47 -11.75 16.12
N ALA A 216 0.06 -13.02 16.17
CA ALA A 216 -1.24 -13.40 16.72
C ALA A 216 -1.31 -13.13 18.23
N PRO A 217 -2.49 -12.86 18.79
CA PRO A 217 -2.69 -12.91 20.23
C PRO A 217 -2.57 -14.35 20.78
N PRO A 218 -2.32 -14.54 22.09
CA PRO A 218 -2.05 -13.51 23.07
C PRO A 218 -0.60 -13.00 23.00
N TRP A 219 -0.40 -11.72 23.30
CA TRP A 219 0.93 -11.19 23.59
C TRP A 219 1.26 -11.38 25.07
N LEU A 220 2.50 -11.74 25.38
CA LEU A 220 3.05 -11.86 26.74
C LEU A 220 3.40 -10.50 27.35
N LEU A 221 3.65 -9.51 26.49
CA LEU A 221 4.00 -8.14 26.87
C LEU A 221 2.87 -7.18 26.50
N GLU A 222 2.65 -6.18 27.33
CA GLU A 222 1.75 -5.08 27.02
C GLU A 222 2.32 -4.22 25.89
N SER A 223 1.45 -3.59 25.09
CA SER A 223 1.90 -2.80 23.92
C SER A 223 2.88 -1.67 24.29
N ALA A 224 2.71 -1.08 25.47
CA ALA A 224 3.62 -0.06 25.98
C ALA A 224 5.03 -0.62 26.27
N GLU A 225 5.11 -1.85 26.76
CA GLU A 225 6.39 -2.53 27.01
C GLU A 225 7.08 -2.89 25.70
N VAL A 226 6.32 -3.37 24.71
CA VAL A 226 6.84 -3.65 23.36
C VAL A 226 7.37 -2.37 22.70
N GLY A 227 6.65 -1.26 22.86
CA GLY A 227 7.01 0.03 22.25
C GLY A 227 8.31 0.64 22.76
N VAL A 228 8.81 0.23 23.93
CA VAL A 228 10.09 0.71 24.48
C VAL A 228 11.26 -0.26 24.23
N LEU A 229 11.01 -1.40 23.60
CA LEU A 229 12.06 -2.36 23.26
C LEU A 229 13.03 -1.76 22.23
N PRO A 230 14.34 -2.10 22.31
CA PRO A 230 15.32 -1.60 21.36
C PRO A 230 14.91 -1.83 19.90
N HIS A 231 15.08 -0.78 19.09
CA HIS A 231 14.82 -0.77 17.64
C HIS A 231 13.35 -0.83 17.21
N VAL A 232 12.40 -1.00 18.12
CA VAL A 232 10.97 -0.88 17.82
C VAL A 232 10.66 0.59 17.53
N GLY A 233 10.21 0.86 16.31
CA GLY A 233 9.80 2.20 15.88
C GLY A 233 8.29 2.39 15.90
N PHE A 234 7.53 1.29 15.87
CA PHE A 234 6.07 1.32 15.89
C PHE A 234 5.51 0.00 16.45
N VAL A 235 4.39 0.09 17.15
CA VAL A 235 3.63 -1.05 17.64
C VAL A 235 2.13 -0.79 17.50
N ALA A 236 1.41 -1.77 16.97
CA ALA A 236 -0.05 -1.83 17.02
C ALA A 236 -0.46 -3.10 17.77
N PRO A 237 -1.18 -2.98 18.90
CA PRO A 237 -1.68 -4.13 19.65
C PRO A 237 -2.55 -5.04 18.80
N PRO A 238 -2.66 -6.33 19.16
CA PRO A 238 -3.68 -7.22 18.62
C PRO A 238 -5.06 -6.81 19.14
N GLU A 239 -6.06 -6.82 18.26
CA GLU A 239 -7.48 -6.71 18.61
C GLU A 239 -8.16 -8.04 18.26
N ALA A 240 -8.15 -9.00 19.17
CA ALA A 240 -8.59 -10.37 18.88
C ALA A 240 -9.96 -10.40 18.15
N PRO A 241 -10.08 -11.13 17.01
CA PRO A 241 -9.13 -12.11 16.48
C PRO A 241 -8.02 -11.55 15.56
N ARG A 242 -7.91 -10.22 15.41
CA ARG A 242 -6.93 -9.59 14.52
C ARG A 242 -5.53 -9.63 15.16
N PRO A 243 -4.50 -10.05 14.41
CA PRO A 243 -3.13 -10.01 14.90
C PRO A 243 -2.67 -8.56 15.08
N GLY A 244 -1.76 -8.36 16.03
CA GLY A 244 -1.03 -7.11 16.18
C GLY A 244 0.20 -7.11 15.28
N HIS A 245 0.91 -5.99 15.26
CA HIS A 245 2.20 -5.93 14.57
C HIS A 245 3.16 -4.96 15.23
N LEU A 246 4.45 -5.19 14.98
CA LEU A 246 5.53 -4.28 15.35
C LEU A 246 6.41 -4.01 14.15
N VAL A 247 7.02 -2.83 14.11
CA VAL A 247 7.98 -2.42 13.07
C VAL A 247 9.31 -2.10 13.72
N VAL A 248 10.39 -2.61 13.14
CA VAL A 248 11.77 -2.31 13.54
C VAL A 248 12.55 -1.71 12.40
N HIS A 249 13.51 -0.86 12.71
CA HIS A 249 14.54 -0.44 11.76
C HIS A 249 15.70 -1.44 11.71
N ALA A 250 16.41 -1.50 10.59
CA ALA A 250 17.60 -2.32 10.41
C ALA A 250 18.54 -1.75 9.33
N ASP A 251 19.83 -2.04 9.47
CA ASP A 251 20.86 -1.62 8.50
C ASP A 251 21.04 -2.66 7.37
N SER A 252 20.59 -3.90 7.59
CA SER A 252 20.59 -4.96 6.59
C SER A 252 19.41 -5.94 6.78
N PRO A 253 19.05 -6.73 5.74
CA PRO A 253 18.04 -7.78 5.85
C PRO A 253 18.34 -8.82 6.94
N GLU A 254 19.62 -9.16 7.15
CA GLU A 254 20.05 -10.13 8.16
C GLU A 254 19.88 -9.57 9.58
N VAL A 255 20.16 -8.28 9.77
CA VAL A 255 19.90 -7.58 11.05
C VAL A 255 18.41 -7.52 11.32
N ALA A 256 17.59 -7.20 10.31
CA ALA A 256 16.14 -7.20 10.41
C ALA A 256 15.61 -8.58 10.84
N ALA A 257 16.04 -9.64 10.18
CA ALA A 257 15.65 -11.02 10.49
C ALA A 257 15.96 -11.37 11.95
N ARG A 258 17.17 -11.08 12.43
CA ARG A 258 17.57 -11.34 13.82
C ARG A 258 16.72 -10.54 14.82
N ARG A 259 16.53 -9.24 14.59
CA ARG A 259 15.73 -8.36 15.47
C ARG A 259 14.29 -8.85 15.56
N VAL A 260 13.66 -9.16 14.43
CA VAL A 260 12.29 -9.67 14.38
C VAL A 260 12.18 -11.02 15.10
N ALA A 261 13.11 -11.95 14.90
CA ALA A 261 13.09 -13.24 15.58
C ALA A 261 13.21 -13.08 17.12
N SER A 262 14.15 -12.25 17.59
CA SER A 262 14.30 -11.98 19.03
C SER A 262 13.06 -11.31 19.63
N LEU A 263 12.48 -10.31 18.96
CA LEU A 263 11.29 -9.62 19.45
C LEU A 263 10.06 -10.52 19.44
N ARG A 264 9.90 -11.38 18.43
CA ARG A 264 8.81 -12.36 18.40
C ARG A 264 8.86 -13.26 19.64
N SER A 265 10.02 -13.84 19.94
CA SER A 265 10.22 -14.70 21.12
C SER A 265 9.84 -13.97 22.43
N LEU A 266 10.19 -12.68 22.54
CA LEU A 266 9.82 -11.88 23.71
C LEU A 266 8.31 -11.57 23.78
N VAL A 267 7.67 -11.26 22.66
CA VAL A 267 6.29 -10.76 22.62
C VAL A 267 5.26 -11.88 22.67
N VAL A 268 5.50 -13.04 22.05
CA VAL A 268 4.53 -14.15 22.02
C VAL A 268 5.07 -15.45 22.64
N GLY A 269 6.34 -15.49 23.05
CA GLY A 269 7.01 -16.71 23.49
C GLY A 269 7.62 -17.48 22.32
N ASP A 270 8.46 -18.47 22.62
CA ASP A 270 8.90 -19.45 21.63
C ASP A 270 7.76 -20.42 21.30
N ASP A 271 7.62 -20.80 20.03
CA ASP A 271 6.78 -21.92 19.62
C ASP A 271 7.26 -23.18 20.37
N ARG A 272 6.55 -23.58 21.42
CA ARG A 272 6.79 -24.83 22.18
C ARG A 272 6.20 -26.04 21.47
#